data_AF-A0A7C4ESJ2-F1
#
_entry.id   AF-A0A7C4ESJ2-F1
#
_cell.length_a   1.000
_cell.length_b   1.000
_cell.length_c   1.000
_cell.angle_alpha   90.00
_cell.angle_beta   90.00
_cell.angle_gamma   90.00
#
_symmetry.space_group_name_H-M   'P 1'
#
loop_
_entity.id
_entity.type
_entity.pdbx_description
1 polymer ?
#
loop_
_entity_poly.entity_id
_entity_poly.type
_entity_poly.pdbx_seq_one_letter_code
_entity_poly.pdbx_strand_id
1 'polypeptide(L)'
;MEVTLHFEVLHAARRKLLPLLQPFREDFYLAGVTGLALQLGHRVSQDFDFYTAHDFDSTKLYYSCEKIFTAYRLKMIQQETNTLSILLNNTIKISF
;
A
#
# COMPACT_ATOMS: atom_id res chain seq x y z
N MET A 1 8.51 -24.15 -6.58
CA MET A 1 8.99 -22.98 -7.34
C MET A 1 9.44 -21.95 -6.33
N GLU A 2 10.71 -21.54 -6.38
CA GLU A 2 11.13 -20.34 -5.66
C GLU A 2 10.50 -19.13 -6.35
N VAL A 3 9.80 -18.30 -5.58
CA VAL A 3 9.25 -17.05 -6.07
C VAL A 3 10.26 -15.96 -5.75
N THR A 4 10.99 -15.50 -6.77
CA THR A 4 11.87 -14.32 -6.66
C THR A 4 11.01 -13.07 -6.85
N LEU A 5 11.06 -12.15 -5.88
CA LEU A 5 10.36 -10.87 -6.00
C LEU A 5 11.25 -9.81 -6.65
N HIS A 6 10.69 -9.12 -7.64
CA HIS A 6 11.31 -8.06 -8.43
C HIS A 6 11.13 -6.69 -7.77
N PHE A 7 11.89 -6.38 -6.71
CA PHE A 7 11.79 -5.09 -6.01
C PHE A 7 12.25 -3.87 -6.83
N GLU A 8 12.92 -4.08 -7.96
CA GLU A 8 13.29 -3.05 -8.93
C GLU A 8 12.07 -2.32 -9.50
N VAL A 9 10.89 -2.97 -9.51
CA VAL A 9 9.62 -2.39 -10.00
C VAL A 9 9.07 -1.26 -9.12
N LEU A 10 9.61 -1.09 -7.91
CA LEU A 10 9.23 -0.04 -6.98
C LEU A 10 10.28 1.07 -7.04
N HIS A 11 9.91 2.32 -7.32
CA HIS A 11 10.85 3.43 -7.21
C HIS A 11 11.41 3.57 -5.78
N ALA A 12 12.56 4.22 -5.64
CA ALA A 12 13.30 4.31 -4.38
C ALA A 12 12.44 4.78 -3.19
N ALA A 13 11.55 5.76 -3.39
CA ALA A 13 10.66 6.25 -2.34
C ALA A 13 9.65 5.18 -1.86
N ARG A 14 9.13 4.34 -2.77
CA ARG A 14 8.20 3.24 -2.45
C ARG A 14 8.90 2.05 -1.82
N ARG A 15 10.13 1.73 -2.25
CA ARG A 15 10.95 0.72 -1.56
C ARG A 15 11.19 1.09 -0.09
N LYS A 16 11.44 2.37 0.19
CA LYS A 16 11.60 2.88 1.57
C LYS A 16 10.33 2.76 2.41
N LEU A 17 9.14 2.70 1.79
CA LEU A 17 7.88 2.52 2.51
C LEU A 17 7.61 1.06 2.93
N LEU A 18 8.23 0.07 2.29
CA LEU A 18 7.93 -1.35 2.56
C LEU A 18 7.98 -1.73 4.05
N PRO A 19 8.96 -1.29 4.87
CA PRO A 19 8.98 -1.59 6.29
C PRO A 19 7.80 -0.96 7.06
N LEU A 20 7.27 0.17 6.59
CA LEU A 20 6.13 0.85 7.20
C LEU A 20 4.79 0.19 6.83
N LEU A 21 4.76 -0.66 5.80
CA LEU A 21 3.57 -1.40 5.39
C LEU A 21 3.41 -2.73 6.14
N GLN A 22 4.44 -3.17 6.86
CA GLN A 22 4.47 -4.42 7.62
C GLN A 22 3.27 -4.58 8.59
N PRO A 23 2.83 -3.54 9.33
CA PRO A 23 1.67 -3.64 10.22
C PRO A 23 0.35 -4.06 9.56
N PHE A 24 0.19 -3.85 8.25
CA PHE A 24 -1.05 -4.20 7.54
C PHE A 24 -1.10 -5.65 7.07
N ARG A 25 0.00 -6.41 7.19
CA ARG A 25 0.17 -7.71 6.53
C ARG A 25 -0.78 -8.81 6.99
N GLU A 26 -1.29 -8.71 8.22
CA GLU A 26 -2.17 -9.73 8.80
C GLU A 26 -3.62 -9.54 8.33
N ASP A 27 -4.02 -8.30 8.05
CA ASP A 27 -5.38 -7.95 7.65
C ASP A 27 -5.53 -7.78 6.14
N PHE A 28 -4.45 -7.39 5.44
CA PHE A 28 -4.47 -7.05 4.03
C PHE A 28 -3.34 -7.73 3.24
N TYR A 29 -3.62 -8.03 1.98
CA TYR A 29 -2.64 -8.51 1.01
C TYR A 29 -2.48 -7.53 -0.15
N LEU A 30 -1.24 -7.36 -0.61
CA LEU A 30 -0.93 -6.54 -1.79
C LEU A 30 -1.35 -7.29 -3.04
N ALA A 31 -2.25 -6.71 -3.84
CA ALA A 31 -2.70 -7.31 -5.09
C ALA A 31 -2.62 -6.31 -6.25
N GLY A 32 -3.43 -6.57 -7.27
CA GLY A 32 -3.48 -5.74 -8.47
C GLY A 32 -2.15 -5.71 -9.20
N VAL A 33 -1.90 -4.60 -9.89
CA VAL A 33 -0.77 -4.51 -10.81
C VAL A 33 0.57 -4.46 -10.07
N THR A 34 0.61 -3.98 -8.83
CA THR A 34 1.83 -3.97 -8.02
C THR A 34 2.23 -5.37 -7.58
N GLY A 35 1.27 -6.19 -7.12
CA GLY A 35 1.53 -7.59 -6.80
C GLY A 35 2.07 -8.35 -8.01
N LEU A 36 1.44 -8.18 -9.18
CA LEU A 36 1.90 -8.83 -10.41
C LEU A 36 3.26 -8.31 -10.90
N ALA A 37 3.54 -7.01 -10.75
CA ALA A 37 4.83 -6.43 -11.09
C ALA A 37 5.95 -7.02 -10.22
N LEU A 38 5.71 -7.19 -8.93
CA LEU A 38 6.67 -7.84 -8.02
C LEU A 38 6.93 -9.29 -8.40
N GLN A 39 5.95 -10.01 -8.94
CA GLN A 39 6.12 -11.41 -9.35
C GLN A 39 6.82 -11.58 -10.70
N LEU A 40 6.59 -10.67 -11.65
CA LEU A 40 7.06 -10.83 -13.04
C LEU A 40 8.16 -9.85 -13.47
N GLY A 41 8.42 -8.79 -12.70
CA GLY A 41 9.37 -7.74 -13.09
C GLY A 41 8.97 -6.93 -14.33
N HIS A 42 7.74 -7.09 -14.82
CA HIS A 42 7.33 -6.69 -16.17
C HIS A 42 7.18 -5.17 -16.37
N ARG A 43 7.07 -4.38 -15.29
CA ARG A 43 6.97 -2.91 -15.35
C ARG A 43 7.24 -2.29 -13.99
N VAL A 44 7.55 -1.00 -13.99
CA VAL A 44 7.50 -0.19 -12.78
C VAL A 44 6.04 0.04 -12.38
N SER A 45 5.66 -0.36 -11.16
CA SER A 45 4.34 -0.01 -10.61
C SER A 45 4.35 1.44 -10.10
N GLN A 46 3.22 2.05 -9.75
CA GLN A 46 3.17 3.42 -9.20
C GLN A 46 2.46 3.51 -7.84
N ASP A 47 1.55 2.58 -7.55
CA ASP A 47 0.68 2.63 -6.36
C ASP A 47 0.81 1.35 -5.52
N PHE A 48 0.23 1.33 -4.32
CA PHE A 48 0.00 0.11 -3.54
C PHE A 48 -1.49 -0.11 -3.36
N ASP A 49 -2.01 -1.22 -3.87
CA ASP A 49 -3.42 -1.61 -3.73
C ASP A 49 -3.50 -2.85 -2.84
N PHE A 50 -3.99 -2.63 -1.62
CA PHE A 50 -4.23 -3.65 -0.62
C PHE A 50 -5.69 -4.08 -0.67
N TYR A 51 -5.91 -5.37 -0.39
CA TYR A 51 -7.24 -5.97 -0.38
C TYR A 51 -7.37 -6.87 0.85
N THR A 52 -8.61 -7.10 1.27
CA THR A 52 -8.95 -8.03 2.34
C THR A 52 -10.29 -8.69 2.04
N ALA A 53 -10.51 -9.89 2.60
CA ALA A 53 -11.78 -10.59 2.53
C ALA A 53 -12.73 -10.21 3.68
N HIS A 54 -12.26 -9.43 4.64
CA HIS A 54 -13.00 -9.03 5.84
C HIS A 54 -13.44 -7.57 5.74
N ASP A 55 -14.56 -7.24 6.37
CA ASP A 55 -14.96 -5.85 6.53
C ASP A 55 -13.96 -5.10 7.43
N PHE A 56 -13.72 -3.84 7.15
CA PHE A 56 -12.89 -2.96 7.97
C PHE A 56 -13.50 -1.57 8.11
N ASP A 57 -13.19 -0.94 9.24
CA ASP A 57 -13.58 0.44 9.51
C ASP A 57 -12.56 1.40 8.90
N SER A 58 -12.94 2.05 7.79
CA SER A 58 -12.06 2.97 7.06
C SER A 58 -11.59 4.17 7.91
N THR A 59 -12.37 4.56 8.93
CA THR A 59 -11.97 5.63 9.86
C THR A 59 -10.87 5.16 10.80
N LYS A 60 -11.02 3.96 11.39
CA LYS A 60 -9.98 3.36 12.27
C LYS A 60 -8.70 3.07 11.49
N LEU A 61 -8.82 2.60 10.25
CA LEU A 61 -7.67 2.38 9.39
C LEU A 61 -6.95 3.68 9.08
N TYR A 62 -7.68 4.76 8.78
CA TYR A 62 -7.08 6.08 8.55
C TYR A 62 -6.29 6.58 9.77
N TYR A 63 -6.82 6.45 10.99
CA TYR A 63 -6.07 6.79 12.21
C TYR A 63 -4.82 5.93 12.42
N SER A 64 -4.85 4.68 11.98
CA SER A 64 -3.68 3.79 12.01
C SER A 64 -2.61 4.27 11.01
N CYS A 65 -3.03 4.67 9.81
CA CYS A 65 -2.16 5.29 8.82
C CYS A 65 -1.51 6.58 9.36
N GLU A 66 -2.25 7.45 10.06
CA GLU A 66 -1.69 8.66 10.67
C GLU A 66 -0.57 8.35 11.69
N LYS A 67 -0.72 7.27 12.47
CA LYS A 67 0.28 6.84 13.46
C LYS A 67 1.50 6.19 12.81
N ILE A 68 1.33 5.50 11.70
CA ILE A 68 2.40 4.80 10.98
C ILE A 68 3.22 5.76 10.12
N PHE A 69 2.54 6.66 9.40
CA PHE A 69 3.16 7.55 8.40
C PHE A 69 3.47 8.95 8.97
N THR A 70 3.90 9.05 10.23
CA THR A 70 4.18 10.34 10.90
C THR A 70 5.24 11.19 10.22
N ALA A 71 6.17 10.57 9.49
CA ALA A 71 7.21 11.25 8.71
C ALA A 71 6.73 11.75 7.33
N TYR A 72 5.46 11.51 6.97
CA TYR A 72 4.90 11.83 5.66
C TYR A 72 3.70 12.75 5.81
N ARG A 73 3.51 13.64 4.83
CA ARG A 73 2.26 14.37 4.68
C ARG A 73 1.19 13.40 4.17
N LEU A 74 0.28 12.99 5.04
CA LEU A 74 -0.87 12.17 4.72
C LEU A 74 -2.01 13.05 4.15
N LYS A 75 -2.64 12.60 3.07
CA LYS A 75 -3.89 13.16 2.57
C LYS A 75 -4.86 12.02 2.28
N MET A 76 -6.04 12.04 2.90
CA MET A 76 -7.15 11.19 2.48
C MET A 76 -7.66 11.63 1.12
N ILE A 77 -7.77 10.69 0.18
CA ILE A 77 -8.30 10.95 -1.18
C ILE A 77 -9.61 10.22 -1.46
N GLN A 78 -9.91 9.15 -0.72
CA GLN A 78 -11.18 8.45 -0.76
C GLN A 78 -11.44 7.79 0.59
N GLN A 79 -12.69 7.84 1.06
CA GLN A 79 -13.13 7.10 2.23
C GLN A 79 -14.59 6.69 2.03
N GLU A 80 -14.82 5.38 1.98
CA GLU A 80 -16.12 4.74 1.87
C GLU A 80 -16.15 3.52 2.80
N THR A 81 -17.28 2.80 2.83
CA THR A 81 -17.36 1.52 3.55
C THR A 81 -16.40 0.52 2.91
N ASN A 82 -15.50 -0.07 3.71
CA ASN A 82 -14.48 -1.01 3.25
C ASN A 82 -13.58 -0.48 2.12
N THR A 83 -13.39 0.84 2.04
CA THR A 83 -12.44 1.43 1.08
C THR A 83 -11.81 2.66 1.68
N LEU A 84 -10.47 2.70 1.68
CA LEU A 84 -9.69 3.85 2.08
C LEU A 84 -8.56 4.06 1.08
N SER A 85 -8.46 5.26 0.52
CA SER A 85 -7.29 5.65 -0.26
C SER A 85 -6.63 6.88 0.35
N ILE A 86 -5.30 6.79 0.52
CA ILE A 86 -4.44 7.85 1.03
C ILE A 86 -3.34 8.19 0.03
N LEU A 87 -2.85 9.41 0.11
CA LEU A 87 -1.74 9.92 -0.68
C LEU A 87 -0.65 10.45 0.26
N LEU A 88 0.55 9.85 0.18
CA LEU A 88 1.73 10.26 0.94
C LEU A 88 2.57 11.25 0.14
N ASN A 89 2.91 12.40 0.74
CA ASN A 89 3.71 13.46 0.13
C ASN A 89 3.24 13.85 -1.28
N ASN A 90 1.92 13.78 -1.53
CA ASN A 90 1.30 14.03 -2.82
C ASN A 90 1.80 13.14 -3.99
N THR A 91 2.51 12.05 -3.72
CA THR A 91 3.24 11.29 -4.74
C THR A 91 3.02 9.78 -4.69
N ILE A 92 2.76 9.21 -3.52
CA ILE A 92 2.60 7.76 -3.37
C ILE A 92 1.20 7.46 -2.90
N LYS A 93 0.42 6.81 -3.76
CA LYS A 93 -0.93 6.37 -3.44
C LYS A 93 -0.89 5.00 -2.76
N ILE A 94 -1.65 4.86 -1.68
CA ILE A 94 -1.92 3.59 -1.02
C ILE A 94 -3.44 3.47 -0.88
N SER A 95 -4.00 2.36 -1.35
CA SER A 95 -5.41 2.02 -1.28
C SER A 95 -5.59 0.72 -0.51
N PHE A 96 -6.68 0.65 0.25
CA PHE A 96 -7.12 -0.48 1.06
C PHE A 96 -8.62 -0.70 0.82
#